data_AF-A0A928YE66-F1
#
_entry.id   AF-A0A928YE66-F1
#
_cell.length_a   1.000
_cell.length_b   1.000
_cell.length_c   1.000
_cell.angle_alpha   90.00
_cell.angle_beta   90.00
_cell.angle_gamma   90.00
#
_symmetry.space_group_name_H-M   'P 1'
#
loop_
_entity.id
_entity.type
_entity.pdbx_description
1 polymer ?
#
loop_
_entity_poly.entity_id
_entity_poly.type
_entity_poly.pdbx_seq_one_letter_code
_entity_poly.pdbx_strand_id
1 'polypeptide(L)'
;MSPIKPKNKKLTEEIEKEAVHEKKVGIDKISNELIEEIKIKSEGDKANALEKAVKDLVDFIESGGEVDFIMPADNEEETDNSENKSPDYSNLKLYSQEIRILESKLRSIETKGGRDDDEST
;
A
#
# COMPACT_ATOMS: atom_id res chain seq x y z
N MET A 1 -41.45 -10.13 8.50
CA MET A 1 -40.33 -9.18 8.35
C MET A 1 -39.79 -8.85 9.73
N SER A 2 -38.66 -9.42 10.13
CA SER A 2 -37.98 -9.03 11.37
C SER A 2 -37.16 -7.78 11.12
N PRO A 3 -37.30 -6.70 11.91
CA PRO A 3 -36.50 -5.49 11.73
C PRO A 3 -35.04 -5.77 12.13
N ILE A 4 -34.10 -5.42 11.26
CA ILE A 4 -32.67 -5.49 11.50
C ILE A 4 -32.35 -4.61 12.72
N LYS A 5 -31.79 -5.23 13.76
CA LYS A 5 -31.64 -4.67 15.11
C LYS A 5 -30.58 -3.54 15.13
N PRO A 6 -30.81 -2.43 15.86
CA PRO A 6 -29.90 -1.26 15.94
C PRO A 6 -28.51 -1.53 16.53
N LYS A 7 -28.27 -2.74 17.08
CA LYS A 7 -26.94 -3.19 17.51
C LYS A 7 -25.96 -3.33 16.34
N ASN A 8 -26.45 -3.64 15.15
CA ASN A 8 -25.58 -3.81 13.98
C ASN A 8 -25.00 -2.46 13.52
N LYS A 9 -25.78 -1.37 13.64
CA LYS A 9 -25.32 -0.04 13.22
C LYS A 9 -24.15 0.48 14.06
N LYS A 10 -24.22 0.31 15.39
CA LYS A 10 -23.10 0.68 16.27
C LYS A 10 -21.85 -0.15 16.00
N LEU A 11 -22.02 -1.44 15.75
CA LEU A 11 -20.91 -2.33 15.41
C LEU A 11 -20.25 -1.92 14.08
N THR A 12 -21.05 -1.56 13.08
CA THR A 12 -20.56 -1.02 11.81
C THR A 12 -19.77 0.28 12.02
N GLU A 13 -20.30 1.23 12.80
CA GLU A 13 -19.61 2.49 13.11
C GLU A 13 -18.30 2.28 13.89
N GLU A 14 -18.22 1.28 14.77
CA GLU A 14 -17.00 0.93 15.50
C GLU A 14 -15.96 0.28 14.57
N ILE A 15 -16.38 -0.61 13.68
CA ILE A 15 -15.50 -1.24 12.68
C ILE A 15 -14.94 -0.20 11.69
N GLU A 16 -15.78 0.71 11.21
CA GLU A 16 -15.35 1.79 10.31
C GLU A 16 -14.32 2.71 10.99
N LYS A 17 -14.53 3.04 12.27
CA LYS A 17 -13.56 3.83 13.04
C LYS A 17 -12.24 3.12 13.22
N GLU A 18 -12.27 1.83 13.55
CA GLU A 18 -11.03 1.06 13.73
C GLU A 18 -10.28 0.93 12.41
N ALA A 19 -10.96 0.69 11.29
CA ALA A 19 -10.34 0.64 9.97
C ALA A 19 -9.65 1.97 9.60
N VAL A 20 -10.29 3.12 9.86
CA VAL A 20 -9.69 4.44 9.66
C VAL A 20 -8.47 4.65 10.58
N HIS A 21 -8.57 4.19 11.82
CA HIS A 21 -7.47 4.29 12.79
C HIS A 21 -6.27 3.42 12.39
N GLU A 22 -6.49 2.14 12.07
CA GLU A 22 -5.44 1.24 11.60
C GLU A 22 -4.77 1.74 10.33
N LYS A 23 -5.56 2.25 9.37
CA LYS A 23 -5.02 2.87 8.16
C LYS A 23 -4.06 4.01 8.49
N LYS A 24 -4.47 4.92 9.38
CA LYS A 24 -3.62 6.03 9.80
C LYS A 24 -2.34 5.54 10.47
N VAL A 25 -2.45 4.62 11.43
CA VAL A 25 -1.30 4.04 12.13
C VAL A 25 -0.35 3.35 11.16
N GLY A 26 -0.88 2.64 10.16
CA GLY A 26 -0.11 1.99 9.10
C GLY A 26 0.67 3.00 8.25
N ILE A 27 0.02 4.06 7.78
CA ILE A 27 0.66 5.13 6.99
C ILE A 27 1.77 5.81 7.80
N ASP A 28 1.49 6.15 9.07
CA ASP A 28 2.47 6.81 9.96
C ASP A 28 3.69 5.90 10.17
N LYS A 29 3.46 4.60 10.39
CA LYS A 29 4.54 3.62 10.58
C LYS A 29 5.42 3.48 9.33
N ILE A 30 4.81 3.27 8.16
CA ILE A 30 5.53 3.13 6.89
C ILE A 30 6.35 4.40 6.60
N SER A 31 5.73 5.58 6.80
CA SER A 31 6.39 6.86 6.54
C SER A 31 7.61 7.06 7.44
N ASN A 32 7.50 6.73 8.73
CA ASN A 32 8.61 6.83 9.69
C ASN A 32 9.74 5.84 9.37
N GLU A 33 9.43 4.59 9.03
CA GLU A 33 10.44 3.60 8.64
C GLU A 33 11.23 4.06 7.39
N LEU A 34 10.54 4.61 6.39
CA LEU A 34 11.18 5.15 5.18
C LEU A 34 12.00 6.43 5.45
N ILE A 35 11.52 7.30 6.36
CA ILE A 35 12.27 8.49 6.80
C ILE A 35 13.63 8.07 7.38
N GLU A 36 13.63 7.05 8.22
CA GLU A 36 14.84 6.52 8.85
C GLU A 36 15.77 5.85 7.83
N GLU A 37 15.23 5.01 6.95
CA GLU A 37 16.01 4.27 5.94
C GLU A 37 16.72 5.22 4.95
N ILE A 38 16.01 6.24 4.48
CA ILE A 38 16.51 7.22 3.49
C ILE A 38 17.28 8.37 4.17
N LYS A 39 17.35 8.36 5.52
CA LYS A 39 18.07 9.35 6.34
C LYS A 39 17.66 10.79 6.06
N ILE A 40 16.37 11.02 5.80
CA ILE A 40 15.83 12.38 5.69
C ILE A 40 15.54 12.94 7.08
N LYS A 41 15.68 14.26 7.26
CA LYS A 41 15.27 14.88 8.52
C LYS A 41 13.76 14.74 8.66
N SER A 42 13.31 14.22 9.80
CA SER A 42 11.89 13.97 10.07
C SER A 42 11.05 15.25 10.06
N GLU A 43 11.65 16.41 10.31
CA GLU A 43 11.00 17.72 10.19
C GLU A 43 11.49 18.44 8.92
N GLY A 44 10.63 18.52 7.92
CA GLY A 44 10.88 19.30 6.70
C GLY A 44 9.97 18.93 5.53
N ASP A 45 9.99 19.76 4.49
CA ASP A 45 9.14 19.61 3.30
C ASP A 45 9.25 18.23 2.63
N LYS A 46 10.43 17.60 2.73
CA LYS A 46 10.69 16.25 2.17
C LYS A 46 9.98 15.15 2.95
N ALA A 47 9.93 15.23 4.28
CA ALA A 47 9.21 14.26 5.11
C ALA A 47 7.70 14.37 4.87
N ASN A 48 7.18 15.60 4.82
CA ASN A 48 5.77 15.85 4.52
C ASN A 48 5.38 15.38 3.11
N ALA A 49 6.26 15.60 2.12
CA ALA A 49 6.03 15.12 0.76
C ALA A 49 6.03 13.59 0.68
N LEU A 50 6.91 12.93 1.44
CA LEU A 50 6.95 11.48 1.52
C LEU A 50 5.70 10.92 2.19
N GLU A 51 5.29 11.45 3.34
CA GLU A 51 4.06 11.04 4.04
C GLU A 51 2.84 11.19 3.13
N LYS A 52 2.75 12.32 2.41
CA LYS A 52 1.69 12.54 1.42
C LYS A 52 1.74 11.52 0.29
N ALA A 53 2.91 11.22 -0.26
CA ALA A 53 3.06 10.24 -1.32
C ALA A 53 2.66 8.82 -0.87
N VAL A 54 3.03 8.43 0.36
CA VAL A 54 2.61 7.15 0.96
C VAL A 54 1.09 7.11 1.10
N LYS A 55 0.48 8.17 1.61
CA LYS A 55 -0.98 8.27 1.73
C LYS A 55 -1.67 8.17 0.37
N ASP A 56 -1.23 8.95 -0.62
CA ASP A 56 -1.82 8.98 -1.95
C ASP A 56 -1.72 7.59 -2.63
N LEU A 57 -0.62 6.86 -2.39
CA LEU A 57 -0.45 5.49 -2.87
C LEU A 57 -1.43 4.51 -2.21
N VAL A 58 -1.59 4.57 -0.89
CA VAL A 58 -2.55 3.72 -0.16
C VAL A 58 -3.97 4.01 -0.62
N ASP A 59 -4.35 5.29 -0.73
CA ASP A 59 -5.67 5.71 -1.20
C ASP A 59 -5.95 5.21 -2.63
N PHE A 60 -4.93 5.24 -3.51
CA PHE A 60 -5.05 4.72 -4.87
C PHE A 60 -5.32 3.20 -4.90
N ILE A 61 -4.58 2.42 -4.11
CA ILE A 61 -4.75 0.96 -4.05
C ILE A 61 -6.13 0.61 -3.47
N GLU A 62 -6.58 1.27 -2.39
CA GLU A 62 -7.91 1.03 -1.81
C GLU A 62 -9.06 1.34 -2.79
N SER A 63 -8.86 2.30 -3.68
CA SER A 63 -9.84 2.62 -4.73
C SER A 63 -9.91 1.56 -5.86
N GLY A 64 -9.06 0.53 -5.80
CA GLY A 64 -8.94 -0.51 -6.82
C GLY A 64 -7.90 -0.19 -7.92
N GLY A 65 -7.00 0.77 -7.66
CA GLY A 65 -5.91 1.09 -8.57
C GLY A 65 -4.82 0.01 -8.54
N GLU A 66 -4.31 -0.36 -9.71
CA GLU A 66 -3.18 -1.29 -9.85
C GLU A 66 -1.87 -0.52 -10.01
N VAL A 67 -0.84 -0.91 -9.26
CA VAL A 67 0.49 -0.30 -9.31
C VAL A 67 1.44 -1.21 -10.09
N ASP A 68 2.05 -0.68 -11.16
CA ASP A 68 3.10 -1.35 -11.92
C ASP A 68 4.44 -0.64 -11.74
N PHE A 69 5.51 -1.42 -11.72
CA PHE A 69 6.88 -0.93 -11.64
C PHE A 69 7.50 -0.89 -13.04
N ILE A 70 7.61 0.32 -13.59
CA ILE A 70 8.26 0.55 -14.88
C ILE A 70 9.70 1.00 -14.62
N MET A 71 10.69 0.21 -15.04
CA MET A 71 12.08 0.64 -15.01
C MET A 71 12.28 1.77 -16.04
N PRO A 72 12.87 2.91 -15.65
CA PRO A 72 13.32 3.89 -16.63
C PRO A 72 14.34 3.21 -17.55
N ALA A 73 14.24 3.49 -18.86
CA ALA A 73 15.25 3.02 -19.80
C ALA A 73 16.59 3.66 -19.43
N ASP A 74 17.67 2.87 -19.52
CA ASP A 74 19.04 3.38 -19.45
C ASP A 74 19.24 4.31 -20.66
N ASN A 75 18.97 5.60 -20.50
CA ASN A 75 19.31 6.58 -21.52
C ASN A 75 20.84 6.73 -21.51
N GLU A 76 21.51 5.96 -22.37
CA GLU A 76 22.96 6.02 -22.60
C GLU A 76 23.42 7.29 -23.35
N GLU A 77 22.59 8.34 -23.48
CA GLU A 77 22.98 9.56 -24.20
C GLU A 77 23.21 10.76 -23.26
N GLU A 78 24.51 10.96 -22.97
CA GLU A 78 25.26 12.20 -22.70
C GLU A 78 24.72 13.18 -21.62
N THR A 79 25.45 13.47 -20.55
CA THR A 79 26.66 14.32 -20.61
C THR A 79 27.40 14.31 -19.27
N ASP A 80 28.71 14.06 -19.35
CA ASP A 80 29.81 14.68 -18.60
C ASP A 80 29.46 15.44 -17.29
N ASN A 81 29.17 14.70 -16.22
CA ASN A 81 29.61 15.08 -14.88
C ASN A 81 29.65 13.86 -13.96
N SER A 82 30.87 13.56 -13.51
CA SER A 82 31.25 12.66 -12.43
C SER A 82 30.24 12.62 -11.26
N GLU A 83 29.85 11.41 -10.85
CA GLU A 83 29.21 10.99 -9.57
C GLU A 83 27.74 10.54 -9.53
N ASN A 84 26.93 10.65 -10.58
CA ASN A 84 25.57 10.07 -10.56
C ASN A 84 25.55 8.62 -11.04
N LYS A 85 25.89 7.67 -10.16
CA LYS A 85 25.49 6.26 -10.37
C LYS A 85 23.97 6.22 -10.49
N SER A 86 23.45 5.57 -11.53
CA SER A 86 22.03 5.25 -11.61
C SER A 86 21.61 4.54 -10.32
N PRO A 87 20.45 4.92 -9.72
CA PRO A 87 19.97 4.25 -8.52
C PRO A 87 19.78 2.75 -8.81
N ASP A 88 20.23 1.88 -7.90
CA ASP A 88 20.01 0.44 -8.04
C ASP A 88 18.56 0.10 -7.68
N TYR A 89 17.76 -0.20 -8.71
CA TYR A 89 16.36 -0.58 -8.57
C TYR A 89 16.14 -2.10 -8.41
N SER A 90 17.20 -2.90 -8.31
CA SER A 90 17.10 -4.37 -8.31
C SER A 90 16.24 -4.90 -7.17
N ASN A 91 16.42 -4.36 -5.96
CA ASN A 91 15.63 -4.75 -4.79
C ASN A 91 14.17 -4.31 -4.92
N LEU A 92 13.92 -3.12 -5.46
CA LEU A 92 12.57 -2.61 -5.66
C LEU A 92 11.77 -3.47 -6.65
N LYS A 93 12.43 -3.94 -7.71
CA LYS A 93 11.86 -4.89 -8.67
C LYS A 93 11.52 -6.23 -8.00
N LEU A 94 12.40 -6.75 -7.17
CA LEU A 94 12.16 -8.01 -6.42
C LEU A 94 10.97 -7.85 -5.48
N TYR A 95 10.92 -6.78 -4.68
CA TYR A 95 9.82 -6.51 -3.77
C TYR A 95 8.49 -6.34 -4.50
N SER A 96 8.46 -5.64 -5.64
CA SER A 96 7.25 -5.52 -6.47
C SER A 96 6.72 -6.87 -6.97
N GLN A 97 7.61 -7.78 -7.37
CA GLN A 97 7.22 -9.13 -7.77
C GLN A 97 6.69 -9.97 -6.61
N GLU A 98 7.31 -9.86 -5.44
CA GLU A 98 6.87 -10.56 -4.24
C GLU A 98 5.48 -10.10 -3.77
N ILE A 99 5.22 -8.79 -3.79
CA ILE A 99 3.90 -8.20 -3.49
C ILE A 99 2.82 -8.81 -4.40
N ARG A 100 3.04 -8.87 -5.72
CA ARG A 100 2.07 -9.50 -6.66
C ARG A 100 1.76 -10.95 -6.33
N ILE A 101 2.79 -11.72 -5.95
CA ILE A 101 2.61 -13.13 -5.60
C ILE A 101 1.75 -13.23 -4.33
N LEU A 102 1.99 -12.38 -3.34
CA LEU A 102 1.21 -12.34 -2.10
C LEU A 102 -0.24 -11.92 -2.35
N GLU A 103 -0.49 -10.90 -3.17
CA GLU A 103 -1.83 -10.47 -3.57
C GLU A 103 -2.59 -11.59 -4.29
N SER A 104 -1.94 -12.29 -5.22
CA SER A 104 -2.54 -13.43 -5.93
C SER A 104 -2.92 -14.57 -4.97
N LYS A 105 -2.08 -14.84 -3.96
CA LYS A 105 -2.37 -15.82 -2.91
C LYS A 105 -3.55 -15.38 -2.05
N LEU A 106 -3.58 -14.12 -1.60
CA LEU A 106 -4.69 -13.55 -0.83
C LEU A 106 -6.02 -13.68 -1.58
N ARG A 107 -6.04 -13.26 -2.84
CA ARG A 107 -7.22 -13.38 -3.71
C ARG A 107 -7.70 -14.83 -3.88
N SER A 108 -6.76 -15.76 -3.96
CA SER A 108 -7.07 -17.20 -4.05
C SER A 108 -7.66 -17.76 -2.76
N ILE A 109 -7.31 -17.17 -1.61
CA ILE A 109 -7.85 -17.54 -0.29
C ILE A 109 -9.25 -16.95 -0.11
N GLU A 110 -9.45 -15.67 -0.42
CA GLU A 110 -10.77 -15.00 -0.35
C GLU A 110 -11.82 -15.73 -1.22
N THR A 111 -11.43 -16.14 -2.43
CA THR A 111 -12.30 -16.89 -3.34
C THR A 111 -12.55 -18.34 -2.93
N LYS A 112 -11.68 -18.92 -2.08
CA LYS A 112 -11.91 -20.25 -1.48
C LYS A 112 -12.72 -20.19 -0.20
N GLY A 113 -12.52 -19.16 0.64
CA GLY A 113 -13.27 -18.97 1.89
C GLY A 113 -14.73 -18.56 1.67
N GLY A 114 -15.09 -18.03 0.50
CA GLY A 114 -16.47 -17.67 0.15
C GLY A 114 -17.32 -18.79 -0.47
N ARG A 115 -16.83 -20.04 -0.55
CA ARG A 115 -17.55 -21.17 -1.19
C ARG A 115 -18.28 -22.11 -0.24
N ASP A 116 -18.19 -21.91 1.07
CA ASP A 116 -18.80 -22.83 2.05
C ASP A 116 -20.22 -22.44 2.50
N ASP A 117 -20.81 -21.35 1.98
CA ASP A 117 -22.15 -20.86 2.39
C ASP A 117 -23.28 -21.07 1.35
N ASP A 118 -23.02 -21.69 0.19
CA ASP A 118 -24.04 -21.82 -0.88
C ASP A 118 -24.37 -23.28 -1.29
N GLU A 119 -24.00 -24.26 -0.45
CA GLU A 119 -24.56 -25.63 -0.52
C GLU A 119 -25.23 -26.00 0.81
N SER A 120 -26.44 -25.49 1.01
CA SER A 120 -27.44 -26.22 1.79
C SER A 120 -28.79 -26.12 1.10
N THR A 121 -29.18 -27.28 0.60
CA THR A 121 -30.47 -27.63 0.00
C THR A 121 -31.64 -27.33 0.93
#